data_AF-A0A8X6LHE0-F1
#
_entry.id   AF-A0A8X6LHE0-F1
#
_cell.length_a   1.000
_cell.length_b   1.000
_cell.length_c   1.000
_cell.angle_alpha   90.00
_cell.angle_beta   90.00
_cell.angle_gamma   90.00
#
_symmetry.space_group_name_H-M   'P 1'
#
loop_
_entity.id
_entity.type
_entity.pdbx_description
1 polymer ?
#
loop_
_entity_poly.entity_id
_entity_poly.type
_entity_poly.pdbx_seq_one_letter_code
_entity_poly.pdbx_strand_id
1 'polypeptide(L)'
;MQCLSPPTTRHHGQQTIFVSKDLATCNHVFLRTDSLRKGLQPPYEGPYKVVDLTEKVFRILRHGKEVSVSIDRLKPAYIPKSRRTSQWKST
;
A
#
# COMPACT_ATOMS: atom_id res chain seq x y z
N MET A 1 -44.43 11.46 -26.18
CA MET A 1 -43.62 10.98 -25.05
C MET A 1 -42.59 10.00 -25.59
N GLN A 2 -41.32 10.38 -25.71
CA GLN A 2 -40.26 9.44 -26.13
C GLN A 2 -39.64 8.78 -24.90
N CYS A 3 -39.58 7.45 -24.91
CA CYS A 3 -38.94 6.67 -23.86
C CYS A 3 -37.45 6.51 -24.20
N LEU A 4 -36.59 7.25 -23.51
CA LEU A 4 -35.14 7.07 -23.58
C LEU A 4 -34.72 6.03 -22.55
N SER A 5 -34.52 4.79 -22.96
CA SER A 5 -33.84 3.80 -22.13
C SER A 5 -32.32 4.00 -22.24
N PRO A 6 -31.57 3.93 -21.12
CA PRO A 6 -30.12 4.05 -21.17
C PRO A 6 -29.54 2.87 -21.96
N PRO A 7 -28.53 3.10 -22.81
CA PRO A 7 -27.82 2.01 -23.49
C PRO A 7 -27.14 1.10 -22.46
N THR A 8 -26.99 -0.17 -22.81
CA THR A 8 -26.35 -1.18 -21.96
C THR A 8 -24.97 -0.71 -21.51
N THR A 9 -24.77 -0.65 -20.20
CA THR A 9 -23.49 -0.26 -19.59
C THR A 9 -22.45 -1.33 -19.91
N ARG A 10 -21.26 -0.90 -20.36
CA ARG A 10 -20.14 -1.83 -20.53
C ARG A 10 -19.79 -2.41 -19.16
N HIS A 11 -19.95 -3.71 -19.02
CA HIS A 11 -19.48 -4.42 -17.84
C HIS A 11 -17.95 -4.42 -17.90
N HIS A 12 -17.31 -3.58 -17.08
CA HIS A 12 -15.86 -3.67 -16.83
C HIS A 12 -15.60 -4.93 -16.00
N GLY A 13 -15.70 -6.08 -16.65
CA GLY A 13 -15.49 -7.40 -16.04
C GLY A 13 -14.03 -7.58 -15.63
N GLN A 14 -13.85 -7.92 -14.34
CA GLN A 14 -12.62 -8.43 -13.72
C GLN A 14 -11.39 -7.52 -13.91
N GLN A 15 -11.30 -6.45 -13.13
CA GLN A 15 -10.02 -5.75 -12.98
C GLN A 15 -8.97 -6.74 -12.43
N THR A 16 -7.95 -7.04 -13.23
CA THR A 16 -6.80 -7.82 -12.75
C THR A 16 -6.10 -6.98 -11.69
N ILE A 17 -6.08 -7.48 -10.45
CA ILE A 17 -5.44 -6.77 -9.35
C ILE A 17 -3.94 -6.78 -9.62
N PHE A 18 -3.37 -5.59 -9.81
CA PHE A 18 -1.93 -5.44 -9.97
C PHE A 18 -1.25 -5.60 -8.61
N VAL A 19 -0.43 -6.65 -8.49
CA VAL A 19 0.40 -6.92 -7.33
C VAL A 19 1.86 -6.67 -7.69
N SER A 20 2.53 -5.81 -6.91
CA SER A 20 3.96 -5.57 -7.09
C SER A 20 4.76 -6.80 -6.63
N LYS A 21 5.69 -7.27 -7.48
CA LYS A 21 6.58 -8.39 -7.16
C LYS A 21 7.47 -8.11 -5.95
N ASP A 22 7.80 -6.84 -5.74
CA ASP A 22 8.70 -6.40 -4.66
C ASP A 22 8.06 -6.52 -3.28
N LEU A 23 6.74 -6.67 -3.19
CA LEU A 23 6.05 -6.87 -1.91
C LEU A 23 6.59 -8.09 -1.16
N ALA A 24 6.98 -9.16 -1.87
CA ALA A 24 7.55 -10.37 -1.29
C ALA A 24 8.90 -10.16 -0.57
N THR A 25 9.64 -9.11 -0.92
CA THR A 25 10.99 -8.83 -0.40
C THR A 25 11.09 -7.51 0.37
N CYS A 26 10.00 -6.75 0.46
CA CYS A 26 9.98 -5.43 1.08
C CYS A 26 9.92 -5.49 2.61
N ASN A 27 10.80 -4.74 3.27
CA ASN A 27 10.80 -4.58 4.73
C ASN A 27 9.77 -3.56 5.22
N HIS A 28 9.37 -2.62 4.36
CA HIS A 28 8.42 -1.57 4.69
C HIS A 28 7.34 -1.46 3.61
N VAL A 29 6.11 -1.19 4.02
CA VAL A 29 4.95 -1.07 3.13
C VAL A 29 4.06 0.09 3.53
N PHE A 30 3.43 0.70 2.53
CA PHE A 30 2.34 1.66 2.71
C PHE A 30 1.00 0.93 2.76
N LEU A 31 0.17 1.27 3.75
CA LEU A 31 -1.16 0.69 3.94
C LEU A 31 -2.24 1.61 3.39
N ARG A 32 -3.15 1.09 2.55
CA ARG A 32 -4.34 1.80 2.12
C ARG A 32 -5.39 1.84 3.22
N THR A 33 -5.87 3.04 3.57
CA THR A 33 -7.01 3.23 4.49
C THR A 33 -8.30 3.40 3.67
N ASP A 34 -9.18 2.40 3.73
CA ASP A 34 -10.47 2.37 3.03
C ASP A 34 -11.62 3.02 3.83
N SER A 35 -11.36 3.48 5.05
CA SER A 35 -12.35 4.17 5.89
C SER A 35 -12.77 5.52 5.30
N LEU A 36 -13.96 6.00 5.67
CA LEU A 36 -14.43 7.35 5.33
C LEU A 36 -13.39 8.38 5.77
N ARG A 37 -12.73 9.00 4.79
CA ARG A 37 -11.65 9.95 5.03
C ARG A 37 -12.23 11.32 5.32
N LYS A 38 -11.64 12.03 6.28
CA LYS A 38 -11.92 13.45 6.50
C LYS A 38 -11.08 14.24 5.49
N GLY A 39 -11.72 15.07 4.65
CA GLY A 39 -11.06 16.02 3.75
C GLY A 39 -9.79 15.48 3.03
N LEU A 40 -8.74 16.32 2.99
CA LEU A 40 -7.46 16.07 2.30
C LEU A 40 -6.54 15.07 3.04
N GLN A 41 -7.05 13.89 3.40
CA GLN A 41 -6.25 12.83 4.00
C GLN A 41 -5.68 11.89 2.92
N PRO A 42 -4.36 11.56 2.97
CA PRO A 42 -3.78 10.67 1.99
C PRO A 42 -4.43 9.26 2.03
N PRO A 43 -4.60 8.61 0.87
CA PRO A 43 -5.18 7.27 0.79
C PRO A 43 -4.34 6.18 1.45
N TYR A 44 -3.02 6.41 1.51
CA TYR A 44 -2.07 5.50 2.09
C TYR A 44 -1.42 6.13 3.31
N GLU A 45 -1.31 5.36 4.38
CA GLU A 45 -0.60 5.73 5.59
C GLU A 45 0.75 5.03 5.62
N GLY A 46 1.78 5.79 6.03
CA GLY A 46 3.03 5.37 6.66
C GLY A 46 3.86 4.26 5.99
N PRO A 47 5.19 4.32 6.03
CA PRO A 47 5.99 3.12 5.85
C PRO A 47 5.90 2.27 7.13
N TYR A 48 5.07 1.24 7.13
CA TYR A 48 4.96 0.28 8.23
C TYR A 48 5.96 -0.86 8.05
N LYS A 49 6.60 -1.27 9.14
CA LYS A 49 7.51 -2.42 9.14
C LYS A 49 6.71 -3.71 8.94
N VAL A 50 7.13 -4.55 8.00
CA VAL A 50 6.60 -5.91 7.81
C VAL A 50 7.25 -6.83 8.85
N VAL A 51 6.42 -7.58 9.58
CA VAL A 51 6.82 -8.56 10.59
C VAL A 51 6.84 -9.96 9.98
N ASP A 52 5.72 -10.36 9.38
CA ASP A 52 5.58 -11.62 8.65
C ASP A 52 4.91 -11.39 7.29
N LEU A 53 5.25 -12.26 6.34
CA LEU A 53 4.74 -12.24 4.98
C LEU A 53 4.20 -13.61 4.60
N THR A 54 2.91 -13.67 4.24
CA THR A 54 2.25 -14.84 3.66
C THR A 54 1.74 -14.45 2.27
N GLU A 55 1.46 -15.43 1.39
CA GLU A 55 1.07 -15.22 -0.01
C GLU A 55 -0.03 -14.15 -0.23
N LYS A 56 -1.02 -14.09 0.66
CA LYS A 56 -2.16 -13.16 0.55
C LYS A 56 -2.25 -12.15 1.69
N VAL A 57 -1.57 -12.40 2.80
CA VAL A 57 -1.74 -11.65 4.05
C VAL A 57 -0.37 -11.28 4.62
N PHE A 58 -0.23 -10.03 5.01
CA PHE A 58 0.98 -9.47 5.60
C PHE A 58 0.66 -9.04 7.03
N ARG A 59 1.58 -9.30 7.95
CA ARG A 59 1.50 -8.77 9.31
C ARG A 59 2.43 -7.58 9.40
N ILE A 60 1.86 -6.40 9.64
CA ILE A 60 2.60 -5.14 9.75
C ILE A 60 2.54 -4.59 11.16
N LEU A 61 3.58 -3.88 11.58
CA LEU A 61 3.61 -3.18 12.85
C LEU A 61 3.01 -1.77 12.71
N ARG A 62 1.75 -1.61 13.11
CA ARG A 62 1.02 -0.33 13.06
C ARG A 62 0.76 0.16 14.48
N HIS A 63 1.29 1.34 14.83
CA HIS A 63 1.16 1.94 16.17
C HIS A 63 1.56 0.98 17.31
N GLY A 64 2.63 0.19 17.11
CA GLY A 64 3.12 -0.78 18.09
C GLY A 64 2.28 -2.07 18.20
N LYS A 65 1.26 -2.24 17.37
CA LYS A 65 0.44 -3.45 17.30
C LYS A 65 0.63 -4.15 15.96
N GLU A 66 0.66 -5.47 15.99
CA GLU A 66 0.65 -6.27 14.78
C GLU A 66 -0.76 -6.30 14.18
N VAL A 67 -0.85 -5.97 12.89
CA VAL A 67 -2.11 -5.96 12.14
C VAL A 67 -1.95 -6.79 10.88
N SER A 68 -2.90 -7.69 10.66
CA SER A 68 -2.98 -8.50 9.44
C SER A 68 -3.70 -7.73 8.33
N VAL A 69 -3.07 -7.64 7.16
CA VAL A 69 -3.55 -6.87 6.01
C VAL A 69 -3.44 -7.73 4.74
N SER A 70 -4.47 -7.72 3.90
CA SER A 70 -4.40 -8.33 2.57
C SER A 70 -3.43 -7.59 1.65
N ILE A 71 -2.80 -8.33 0.74
CA ILE A 71 -1.85 -7.82 -0.25
C ILE A 71 -2.45 -6.70 -1.13
N ASP A 72 -3.76 -6.74 -1.40
CA ASP A 72 -4.46 -5.79 -2.27
C ASP A 72 -4.46 -4.34 -1.74
N ARG A 73 -4.19 -4.16 -0.44
CA ARG A 73 -4.17 -2.85 0.22
C ARG A 73 -2.76 -2.33 0.47
N LEU A 74 -1.74 -3.03 -0.01
CA LEU A 74 -0.35 -2.71 0.28
C LEU A 74 0.37 -2.18 -0.94
N LYS A 75 1.29 -1.25 -0.70
CA LYS A 75 2.32 -0.84 -1.66
C LYS A 75 3.70 -0.95 -1.03
N PRO A 76 4.73 -1.36 -1.78
CA PRO A 76 6.09 -1.37 -1.26
C PRO A 76 6.55 0.05 -0.93
N ALA A 77 7.28 0.22 0.18
CA ALA A 77 7.86 1.48 0.59
C ALA A 77 9.38 1.45 0.43
N TYR A 78 9.90 2.27 -0.48
CA TYR A 78 11.33 2.41 -0.71
C TYR A 78 11.92 3.45 0.21
N ILE A 79 12.65 3.01 1.24
CA ILE A 79 13.34 3.90 2.16
C ILE A 79 14.82 3.98 1.72
N PRO A 80 15.36 5.18 1.45
CA PRO A 80 16.77 5.32 1.12
C PRO A 80 17.61 4.85 2.32
N LYS A 81 18.55 3.94 2.08
CA LYS A 81 19.57 3.60 3.09
C LYS A 81 20.37 4.88 3.33
N SER A 82 20.32 5.43 4.55
CA SER A 82 21.18 6.55 4.87
C SER A 82 22.63 6.10 4.65
N ARG A 83 23.35 6.78 3.74
CA ARG A 83 24.80 6.63 3.65
C ARG A 83 25.32 6.94 5.04
N ARG A 84 25.95 5.97 5.70
CA ARG A 84 26.84 6.22 6.84
C ARG A 84 27.73 7.38 6.43
N THR A 85 27.50 8.55 7.01
CA THR A 85 28.37 9.70 6.82
C THR A 85 29.70 9.30 7.48
N SER A 86 30.63 8.81 6.65
CA SER A 86 32.02 8.67 7.08
C SER A 86 32.45 10.06 7.51
N GLN A 87 32.65 10.23 8.82
CA GLN A 87 33.17 11.45 9.42
C GLN A 87 34.48 11.81 8.71
N TRP A 88 34.42 12.75 7.78
CA TRP A 88 35.59 13.47 7.33
C TRP A 88 36.12 14.23 8.54
N LYS A 89 37.25 13.78 9.07
CA LYS A 89 38.03 14.51 10.08
C LYS A 89 39.02 15.37 9.30
N SER A 90 38.79 16.70 9.26
CA SER A 90 39.83 17.65 8.86
C SER A 90 40.94 17.63 9.91
N THR A 91 42.18 17.45 9.47
CA THR A 91 43.37 18.00 10.13
C THR A 91 43.74 19.28 9.42
#